data_AF-A0A928P2K7-F1
#
_entry.id   AF-A0A928P2K7-F1
#
_cell.length_a   1.000
_cell.length_b   1.000
_cell.length_c   1.000
_cell.angle_alpha   90.00
_cell.angle_beta   90.00
_cell.angle_gamma   90.00
#
_symmetry.space_group_name_H-M   'P 1'
#
loop_
_entity.id
_entity.type
_entity.pdbx_description
1 polymer ?
#
loop_
_entity_poly.entity_id
_entity_poly.type
_entity_poly.pdbx_seq_one_letter_code
_entity_poly.pdbx_strand_id
1 'polypeptide(L)'
;MFKKIKSFYLENMDLVNKFWLNQIAMSILGIMVCLPMVMLGNAGLIIASVFASAFFLCLLYDNAWDRGFKDSNKVSNKRLEFRPLHGAKVAVFAYAPSLFFLSLWALSVIFNVFGIEVFNSVGVIGKAVVELFCNGTYLGIAYVLLEYIEEPYSIFVVAMCFLPAIGAYGLGYRLGLADKQIKTFFGMKPALGEGAKKPTQRKSSH
;
A
#
# COMPACT_ATOMS: atom_id res chain seq x y z
N MET A 1 -14.70 20.17 -8.96
CA MET A 1 -13.65 19.31 -8.38
C MET A 1 -14.18 17.93 -7.98
N PHE A 2 -15.25 17.87 -7.16
CA PHE A 2 -15.91 16.62 -6.73
C PHE A 2 -16.32 15.65 -7.86
N LYS A 3 -16.83 16.14 -9.01
CA LYS A 3 -17.18 15.27 -10.15
C LYS A 3 -15.98 14.52 -10.74
N LYS A 4 -14.79 15.14 -10.81
CA LYS A 4 -13.56 14.49 -11.30
C LYS A 4 -13.02 13.46 -10.32
N ILE A 5 -13.13 13.73 -9.01
CA ILE A 5 -12.73 12.79 -7.96
C ILE A 5 -13.67 11.57 -7.97
N LYS A 6 -14.97 11.80 -8.10
CA LYS A 6 -15.96 10.71 -8.17
C LYS A 6 -15.78 9.86 -9.43
N SER A 7 -15.52 10.46 -10.59
CA SER A 7 -15.28 9.67 -11.82
C SER A 7 -13.98 8.86 -11.71
N PHE A 8 -12.91 9.45 -11.18
CA PHE A 8 -11.65 8.74 -10.94
C PHE A 8 -11.83 7.57 -9.97
N TYR A 9 -12.62 7.76 -8.90
CA TYR A 9 -12.91 6.69 -7.94
C TYR A 9 -13.69 5.55 -8.61
N LEU A 10 -14.76 5.86 -9.36
CA LEU A 10 -15.57 4.84 -10.02
C LEU A 10 -14.78 4.07 -11.09
N GLU A 11 -13.88 4.74 -11.82
CA GLU A 11 -13.01 4.11 -12.82
C GLU A 11 -11.94 3.19 -12.22
N ASN A 12 -11.52 3.45 -10.98
CA ASN A 12 -10.48 2.68 -10.29
C ASN A 12 -11.04 1.89 -9.08
N MET A 13 -12.37 1.78 -8.93
CA MET A 13 -13.01 1.18 -7.76
C MET A 13 -12.60 -0.27 -7.57
N ASP A 14 -12.47 -1.03 -8.66
CA ASP A 14 -11.99 -2.42 -8.61
C ASP A 14 -10.56 -2.52 -8.06
N LEU A 15 -9.70 -1.54 -8.38
CA LEU A 15 -8.32 -1.48 -7.89
C LEU A 15 -8.29 -1.10 -6.42
N VAL A 16 -9.10 -0.11 -6.03
CA VAL A 16 -9.25 0.31 -4.63
C VAL A 16 -9.80 -0.83 -3.78
N ASN A 17 -10.82 -1.54 -4.24
CA ASN A 17 -11.39 -2.69 -3.54
C ASN A 17 -10.39 -3.84 -3.37
N LYS A 18 -9.61 -4.16 -4.42
CA LYS A 18 -8.55 -5.17 -4.31
C LYS A 18 -7.43 -4.74 -3.36
N PHE A 19 -7.07 -3.45 -3.38
CA PHE A 19 -6.09 -2.90 -2.44
C PHE A 19 -6.58 -3.06 -1.00
N TRP A 20 -7.84 -2.72 -0.72
CA TRP A 20 -8.44 -2.86 0.60
C TRP A 20 -8.58 -4.32 1.04
N LEU A 21 -8.97 -5.22 0.15
CA LEU A 21 -9.02 -6.65 0.45
C LEU A 21 -7.62 -7.17 0.84
N ASN A 22 -6.60 -6.81 0.07
CA ASN A 22 -5.21 -7.16 0.36
C ASN A 22 -4.73 -6.55 1.69
N GLN A 23 -5.07 -5.29 1.95
CA GLN A 23 -4.74 -4.58 3.19
C GLN A 23 -5.36 -5.26 4.42
N ILE A 24 -6.65 -5.63 4.36
CA ILE A 24 -7.34 -6.33 5.46
C ILE A 24 -6.75 -7.72 5.67
N ALA A 25 -6.61 -8.51 4.60
CA ALA A 25 -6.05 -9.85 4.68
C ALA A 25 -4.63 -9.84 5.27
N MET A 26 -3.81 -8.88 4.84
CA MET A 26 -2.44 -8.73 5.34
C MET A 26 -2.35 -8.17 6.75
N SER A 27 -3.30 -7.34 7.16
CA SER A 27 -3.38 -6.87 8.54
C SER A 27 -3.71 -8.01 9.49
N ILE A 28 -4.67 -8.87 9.11
CA ILE A 28 -4.99 -10.10 9.88
C ILE A 28 -3.78 -11.02 9.93
N LEU A 29 -3.11 -11.26 8.80
CA LEU A 29 -1.89 -12.08 8.76
C LEU A 29 -0.80 -11.50 9.66
N GLY A 30 -0.54 -10.20 9.60
CA GLY A 30 0.44 -9.52 10.44
C GLY A 30 0.17 -9.72 11.92
N ILE A 31 -1.09 -9.55 12.35
CA ILE A 31 -1.51 -9.81 13.74
C ILE A 31 -1.29 -11.28 14.10
N MET A 32 -1.73 -12.22 13.26
CA MET A 32 -1.60 -13.65 13.52
C MET A 32 -0.15 -14.13 13.64
N VAL A 33 0.77 -13.53 12.89
CA VAL A 33 2.21 -13.85 12.97
C VAL A 33 2.88 -13.14 14.16
N CYS A 34 2.46 -11.92 14.51
CA CYS A 34 3.04 -11.17 15.63
C CYS A 34 2.63 -11.73 17.00
N LEU A 35 1.36 -12.15 17.18
CA LEU A 35 0.83 -12.65 18.46
C LEU A 35 1.67 -13.75 19.12
N PRO A 36 2.02 -14.87 18.45
CA PRO A 36 2.86 -15.91 19.05
C PRO A 36 4.29 -15.43 19.29
N MET A 37 4.77 -14.48 18.47
CA MET A 37 6.13 -13.97 18.54
C MET A 37 6.37 -13.00 19.69
N VAL A 38 5.30 -12.53 20.37
CA VAL A 38 5.39 -11.78 21.64
C VAL A 38 6.19 -12.56 22.68
N MET A 39 6.11 -13.90 22.70
CA MET A 39 6.85 -14.75 23.64
C MET A 39 8.37 -14.71 23.45
N LEU A 40 8.83 -14.28 22.26
CA LEU A 40 10.26 -14.10 21.93
C LEU A 40 10.71 -12.64 22.13
N GLY A 41 9.86 -11.79 22.70
CA GLY A 41 10.12 -10.37 22.94
C GLY A 41 10.28 -9.55 21.66
N ASN A 42 10.95 -8.40 21.77
CA ASN A 42 11.07 -7.41 20.69
C ASN A 42 11.72 -7.99 19.42
N ALA A 43 12.69 -8.91 19.56
CA ALA A 43 13.32 -9.56 18.42
C ALA A 43 12.33 -10.40 17.60
N GLY A 44 11.47 -11.18 18.28
CA GLY A 44 10.43 -11.97 17.61
C GLY A 44 9.41 -11.10 16.87
N LEU A 45 8.97 -10.02 17.51
CA LEU A 45 8.02 -9.07 16.92
C LEU A 45 8.57 -8.38 15.67
N ILE A 46 9.85 -7.98 15.69
CA ILE A 46 10.49 -7.38 14.51
C ILE A 46 10.56 -8.39 13.37
N ILE A 47 10.99 -9.63 13.62
CA ILE A 47 11.09 -10.67 12.58
C ILE A 47 9.72 -10.94 11.96
N ALA A 48 8.68 -11.12 12.80
CA ALA A 48 7.30 -11.32 12.38
C ALA A 48 6.81 -10.17 11.48
N SER A 49 7.03 -8.95 11.93
CA SER A 49 6.58 -7.75 11.24
C SER A 49 7.34 -7.53 9.94
N VAL A 50 8.65 -7.80 9.88
CA VAL A 50 9.44 -7.72 8.64
C VAL A 50 8.93 -8.73 7.63
N PHE A 51 8.64 -9.97 8.05
CA PHE A 51 8.08 -10.99 7.18
C PHE A 51 6.70 -10.59 6.63
N ALA A 52 5.77 -10.19 7.50
CA ALA A 52 4.43 -9.76 7.11
C ALA A 52 4.45 -8.52 6.20
N SER A 53 5.30 -7.54 6.53
CA SER A 53 5.46 -6.31 5.74
C SER A 53 6.05 -6.61 4.36
N ALA A 54 7.11 -7.42 4.28
CA ALA A 54 7.71 -7.79 3.01
C ALA A 54 6.68 -8.52 2.12
N PHE A 55 5.94 -9.47 2.69
CA PHE A 55 4.90 -10.21 1.96
C PHE A 55 3.79 -9.28 1.44
N PHE A 56 3.34 -8.32 2.25
CA PHE A 56 2.36 -7.31 1.85
C PHE A 56 2.87 -6.44 0.70
N LEU A 57 4.11 -5.95 0.79
CA LEU A 57 4.71 -5.12 -0.24
C LEU A 57 4.87 -5.89 -1.56
N CYS A 58 5.23 -7.18 -1.52
CA CYS A 58 5.26 -8.03 -2.70
C CYS A 58 3.87 -8.19 -3.35
N LEU A 59 2.83 -8.45 -2.55
CA LEU A 59 1.46 -8.57 -3.07
C LEU A 59 0.94 -7.26 -3.69
N LEU A 60 1.24 -6.12 -3.07
CA LEU A 60 0.90 -4.81 -3.63
C LEU A 60 1.65 -4.54 -4.93
N TYR A 61 2.95 -4.87 -4.96
CA TYR A 61 3.78 -4.74 -6.14
C TYR A 61 3.23 -5.59 -7.30
N ASP A 62 2.94 -6.87 -7.08
CA ASP A 62 2.47 -7.79 -8.12
C ASP A 62 1.11 -7.34 -8.69
N ASN A 63 0.17 -6.95 -7.81
CA ASN A 63 -1.13 -6.44 -8.23
C ASN A 63 -0.99 -5.17 -9.09
N ALA A 64 -0.15 -4.23 -8.66
CA ALA A 64 0.10 -3.01 -9.40
C ALA A 64 0.82 -3.27 -10.73
N TRP A 65 1.75 -4.22 -10.76
CA TRP A 65 2.49 -4.64 -11.94
C TRP A 65 1.57 -5.23 -13.00
N ASP A 66 0.71 -6.18 -12.64
CA ASP A 66 -0.28 -6.77 -13.55
C ASP A 66 -1.18 -5.72 -14.19
N ARG A 67 -1.56 -4.70 -13.41
CA ARG A 67 -2.35 -3.59 -13.93
C ARG A 67 -1.54 -2.69 -14.86
N GLY A 68 -0.32 -2.34 -14.48
CA GLY A 68 0.60 -1.57 -15.32
C GLY A 68 0.86 -2.25 -16.66
N PHE A 69 1.04 -3.58 -16.66
CA PHE A 69 1.24 -4.38 -17.88
C PHE A 69 0.01 -4.36 -18.79
N LYS A 70 -1.19 -4.52 -18.24
CA LYS A 70 -2.45 -4.39 -19.01
C LYS A 70 -2.62 -3.01 -19.64
N ASP A 71 -2.22 -1.95 -18.91
CA ASP A 71 -2.28 -0.60 -19.43
C ASP A 71 -1.16 -0.33 -20.45
N SER A 72 0.02 -0.96 -20.32
CA SER A 72 1.10 -0.91 -21.32
C SER A 72 0.63 -1.35 -22.71
N ASN A 73 -0.13 -2.46 -22.78
CA ASN A 73 -0.71 -2.94 -24.04
C ASN A 73 -1.69 -1.92 -24.66
N LYS A 74 -2.40 -1.13 -23.85
CA LYS A 74 -3.29 -0.08 -24.35
C LYS A 74 -2.51 1.14 -24.82
N VAL A 75 -1.45 1.51 -24.11
CA VAL A 75 -0.52 2.60 -24.50
C VAL A 75 0.17 2.25 -25.82
N SER A 76 0.66 1.02 -25.99
CA SER A 76 1.26 0.53 -27.24
C SER A 76 0.28 0.60 -28.41
N ASN A 77 -1.02 0.42 -28.16
CA ASN A 77 -2.08 0.54 -29.15
C ASN A 77 -2.62 1.98 -29.32
N LYS A 78 -1.97 2.99 -28.74
CA LYS A 78 -2.40 4.41 -28.70
C LYS A 78 -3.82 4.64 -28.15
N ARG A 79 -4.34 3.69 -27.36
CA ARG A 79 -5.67 3.78 -26.72
C ARG A 79 -5.62 4.46 -25.35
N LEU A 80 -4.42 4.69 -24.81
CA LEU A 80 -4.20 5.32 -23.51
C LEU A 80 -2.90 6.13 -23.53
N GLU A 81 -2.86 7.24 -22.78
CA GLU A 81 -1.63 8.01 -22.54
C GLU A 81 -0.74 7.33 -21.49
N PHE A 82 0.58 7.46 -21.64
CA PHE A 82 1.56 6.96 -20.67
C PHE A 82 1.52 7.78 -19.38
N ARG A 83 1.06 7.18 -18.27
CA ARG A 83 0.89 7.86 -16.97
C ARG A 83 1.59 7.11 -15.83
N PRO A 84 2.91 7.27 -15.67
CA PRO A 84 3.71 6.45 -14.74
C PRO A 84 3.39 6.68 -13.26
N LEU A 85 2.84 7.86 -12.92
CA LEU A 85 2.44 8.20 -11.54
C LEU A 85 1.01 7.76 -11.20
N HIS A 86 0.29 7.12 -12.12
CA HIS A 86 -1.10 6.72 -11.88
C HIS A 86 -1.21 5.73 -10.72
N GLY A 87 -0.29 4.76 -10.62
CA GLY A 87 -0.25 3.81 -9.51
C GLY A 87 -0.12 4.49 -8.14
N ALA A 88 0.82 5.42 -7.99
CA ALA A 88 0.99 6.16 -6.73
C ALA A 88 -0.26 6.97 -6.36
N LYS A 89 -0.91 7.60 -7.36
CA LYS A 89 -2.18 8.31 -7.14
C LYS A 89 -3.29 7.37 -6.67
N VAL A 90 -3.41 6.19 -7.30
CA VAL A 90 -4.39 5.17 -6.88
C VAL A 90 -4.11 4.71 -5.46
N ALA A 91 -2.85 4.49 -5.07
CA ALA A 91 -2.49 4.12 -3.69
C ALA A 91 -2.86 5.19 -2.67
N VAL A 92 -2.55 6.46 -2.93
CA VAL A 92 -2.95 7.58 -2.06
C VAL A 92 -4.46 7.67 -1.93
N PHE A 93 -5.20 7.49 -3.03
CA PHE A 93 -6.66 7.45 -2.99
C PHE A 93 -7.20 6.24 -2.24
N ALA A 94 -6.55 5.07 -2.36
CA ALA A 94 -6.93 3.87 -1.63
C ALA A 94 -6.74 4.06 -0.12
N TYR A 95 -5.74 4.82 0.31
CA TYR A 95 -5.53 5.19 1.72
C TYR A 95 -6.47 6.29 2.24
N ALA A 96 -7.34 6.88 1.41
CA ALA A 96 -8.23 7.95 1.86
C ALA A 96 -9.10 7.59 3.10
N PRO A 97 -9.70 6.38 3.20
CA PRO A 97 -10.42 5.99 4.41
C PRO A 97 -9.49 5.86 5.63
N SER A 98 -8.28 5.33 5.46
CA SER A 98 -7.28 5.24 6.53
C SER A 98 -6.85 6.62 7.03
N LEU A 99 -6.64 7.56 6.11
CA LEU A 99 -6.30 8.95 6.44
C LEU A 99 -7.45 9.68 7.15
N PHE A 100 -8.71 9.32 6.86
CA PHE A 100 -9.86 9.85 7.59
C PHE A 100 -9.88 9.38 9.05
N PHE A 101 -9.63 8.10 9.32
CA PHE A 101 -9.54 7.63 10.72
C PHE A 101 -8.30 8.16 11.44
N LEU A 102 -7.18 8.32 10.73
CA LEU A 102 -5.97 8.94 11.28
C LEU A 102 -6.23 10.41 11.67
N SER A 103 -6.99 11.16 10.87
CA SER A 103 -7.31 12.55 11.21
C SER A 103 -8.27 12.67 12.39
N LEU A 104 -9.21 11.72 12.57
CA LEU A 104 -10.04 11.65 13.77
C LEU A 104 -9.21 11.41 15.04
N TRP A 105 -8.23 10.49 14.96
CA TRP A 105 -7.29 10.27 16.05
C TRP A 105 -6.45 11.53 16.34
N ALA A 106 -5.90 12.16 15.30
CA ALA A 106 -5.12 13.39 15.45
C ALA A 106 -5.93 14.55 16.06
N LEU A 107 -7.18 14.73 15.64
CA LEU A 107 -8.08 15.73 16.23
C LEU A 107 -8.33 15.45 17.72
N SER A 108 -8.57 14.18 18.09
CA SER A 108 -8.75 13.82 19.49
C SER A 108 -7.52 14.13 20.33
N VAL A 109 -6.32 13.88 19.83
CA VAL A 109 -5.07 14.20 20.54
C VAL A 109 -4.93 15.71 20.72
N ILE A 110 -5.23 16.50 19.69
CA ILE A 110 -5.21 17.97 19.77
C ILE A 110 -6.23 18.47 20.82
N PHE A 111 -7.48 17.99 20.79
CA PHE A 111 -8.52 18.43 21.73
C PHE A 111 -8.26 17.98 23.18
N ASN A 112 -7.60 16.84 23.38
CA ASN A 112 -7.20 16.38 24.71
C ASN A 112 -6.16 17.32 25.34
N VAL A 113 -5.23 17.87 24.54
CA VAL A 113 -4.28 18.92 25.00
C VAL A 113 -5.01 20.16 25.52
N PHE A 114 -6.21 20.46 24.99
CA PHE A 114 -7.05 21.57 25.45
C PHE A 114 -8.03 21.19 26.59
N GLY A 115 -7.96 19.97 27.12
CA GLY A 115 -8.80 19.50 28.22
C GLY A 115 -10.25 19.16 27.83
N ILE A 116 -10.53 18.96 26.53
CA ILE A 116 -11.88 18.65 26.04
C ILE A 116 -12.03 17.13 25.91
N GLU A 117 -12.56 16.49 26.95
CA GLU A 117 -12.66 15.02 27.05
C GLU A 117 -13.69 14.38 26.12
N VAL A 118 -14.63 15.15 25.56
CA VAL A 118 -15.71 14.65 24.68
C VAL A 118 -15.16 13.93 23.44
N PHE A 119 -13.96 14.29 22.99
CA PHE A 119 -13.34 13.70 21.80
C PHE A 119 -12.55 12.42 22.06
N ASN A 120 -12.29 12.05 23.32
CA ASN A 120 -11.45 10.90 23.65
C ASN A 120 -11.98 9.58 23.09
N SER A 121 -13.29 9.32 23.22
CA SER A 121 -13.90 8.09 22.72
C SER A 121 -13.79 7.98 21.19
N VAL A 122 -13.91 9.10 20.48
CA VAL A 122 -13.77 9.15 19.01
C VAL A 122 -12.32 8.89 18.60
N GLY A 123 -11.36 9.44 19.33
CA GLY A 123 -9.94 9.20 19.10
C GLY A 123 -9.52 7.77 19.32
N VAL A 124 -10.00 7.12 20.38
CA VAL A 124 -9.71 5.71 20.69
C VAL A 124 -10.23 4.80 19.58
N ILE A 125 -11.47 5.03 19.10
CA ILE A 125 -12.03 4.26 17.98
C ILE A 125 -11.21 4.49 16.71
N GLY A 126 -10.86 5.75 16.41
CA GLY A 126 -10.01 6.09 15.27
C GLY A 126 -8.66 5.38 15.30
N LYS A 127 -7.99 5.41 16.46
CA LYS A 127 -6.71 4.72 16.69
C LYS A 127 -6.85 3.21 16.48
N ALA A 128 -7.83 2.58 17.13
CA ALA A 128 -8.06 1.14 17.02
C ALA A 128 -8.33 0.70 15.57
N VAL A 129 -9.12 1.46 14.81
CA VAL A 129 -9.42 1.16 13.40
C VAL A 129 -8.17 1.28 12.53
N VAL A 130 -7.36 2.33 12.71
CA VAL A 130 -6.12 2.50 11.93
C VAL A 130 -5.11 1.40 12.28
N GLU A 131 -4.91 1.12 13.57
CA GLU A 131 -3.96 0.10 14.00
C GLU A 131 -4.38 -1.30 13.55
N LEU A 132 -5.66 -1.66 13.67
CA LEU A 132 -6.14 -2.99 13.33
C LEU A 132 -6.18 -3.23 11.80
N PHE A 133 -6.71 -2.28 11.03
CA PHE A 133 -6.98 -2.49 9.61
C PHE A 133 -5.92 -1.92 8.67
N CYS A 134 -5.17 -0.91 9.12
CA CYS A 134 -4.21 -0.22 8.27
C CYS A 134 -2.77 -0.56 8.66
N ASN A 135 -2.53 -0.77 9.96
CA ASN A 135 -1.19 -1.03 10.50
C ASN A 135 -0.98 -2.44 11.06
N GLY A 136 -1.97 -3.34 10.99
CA GLY A 136 -1.83 -4.71 11.49
C GLY A 136 -0.67 -5.46 10.83
N THR A 137 -0.35 -5.15 9.56
CA THR A 137 0.81 -5.69 8.85
C THR A 137 2.15 -5.25 9.46
N TYR A 138 2.20 -4.04 10.02
CA TYR A 138 3.37 -3.42 10.62
C TYR A 138 3.37 -3.50 12.16
N LEU A 139 2.49 -4.32 12.74
CA LEU A 139 2.20 -4.33 14.17
C LEU A 139 3.46 -4.48 15.02
N GLY A 140 4.34 -5.44 14.71
CA GLY A 140 5.54 -5.68 15.52
C GLY A 140 6.56 -4.54 15.46
N ILE A 141 6.77 -3.93 14.29
CA ILE A 141 7.63 -2.74 14.17
C ILE A 141 7.00 -1.54 14.89
N ALA A 142 5.69 -1.32 14.71
CA ALA A 142 4.98 -0.23 15.37
C ALA A 142 5.01 -0.40 16.89
N TYR A 143 4.77 -1.61 17.40
CA TYR A 143 4.81 -1.90 18.83
C TYR A 143 6.17 -1.57 19.46
N VAL A 144 7.26 -2.03 18.84
CA VAL A 144 8.60 -1.75 19.35
C VAL A 144 8.94 -0.26 19.27
N LEU A 145 8.54 0.45 18.20
CA LEU A 145 8.81 1.88 18.09
C LEU A 145 7.98 2.72 19.08
N LEU A 146 6.72 2.35 19.31
CA LEU A 146 5.81 3.04 20.22
C LEU A 146 6.17 2.83 21.70
N GLU A 147 7.00 1.84 22.02
CA GLU A 147 7.60 1.70 23.37
C GLU A 147 8.52 2.89 23.71
N TYR A 148 9.12 3.53 22.69
CA TYR A 148 10.05 4.65 22.87
C TYR A 148 9.47 6.00 22.44
N ILE A 149 8.28 6.02 21.84
CA ILE A 149 7.67 7.22 21.25
C ILE A 149 6.28 7.42 21.87
N GLU A 150 6.19 8.40 22.76
CA GLU A 150 4.93 8.77 23.42
C GLU A 150 4.02 9.62 22.51
N GLU A 151 2.74 9.70 22.88
CA GLU A 151 1.79 10.64 22.31
C GLU A 151 2.31 12.09 22.48
N PRO A 152 2.16 12.98 21.49
CA PRO A 152 1.40 12.85 20.23
C PRO A 152 2.22 12.28 19.05
N TYR A 153 3.49 11.92 19.27
CA TYR A 153 4.42 11.59 18.18
C TYR A 153 4.14 10.23 17.53
N SER A 154 3.44 9.34 18.25
CA SER A 154 2.96 8.03 17.78
C SER A 154 2.17 8.10 16.46
N ILE A 155 1.41 9.19 16.24
CA ILE A 155 0.63 9.41 15.01
C ILE A 155 1.54 9.47 13.78
N PHE A 156 2.72 10.08 13.92
CA PHE A 156 3.68 10.17 12.81
C PHE A 156 4.29 8.81 12.48
N VAL A 157 4.57 7.98 13.49
CA VAL A 157 5.04 6.60 13.30
C VAL A 157 4.03 5.82 12.47
N VAL A 158 2.75 5.91 12.84
CA VAL A 158 1.65 5.25 12.11
C VAL A 158 1.50 5.80 10.70
N ALA A 159 1.61 7.11 10.50
CA ALA A 159 1.52 7.73 9.18
C ALA A 159 2.66 7.30 8.24
N MET A 160 3.87 7.10 8.77
CA MET A 160 5.03 6.66 7.99
C MET A 160 4.86 5.25 7.43
N CYS A 161 4.08 4.38 8.08
CA CYS A 161 3.80 3.02 7.60
C CYS A 161 3.04 2.97 6.26
N PHE A 162 2.41 4.07 5.83
CA PHE A 162 1.78 4.14 4.50
C PHE A 162 2.80 4.30 3.36
N LEU A 163 3.96 4.88 3.64
CA LEU A 163 4.96 5.22 2.60
C LEU A 163 5.50 3.97 1.87
N PRO A 164 5.88 2.87 2.56
CA PRO A 164 6.35 1.67 1.88
C PRO A 164 5.31 1.10 0.91
N ALA A 165 4.03 1.07 1.30
CA ALA A 165 2.95 0.55 0.49
C ALA A 165 2.66 1.43 -0.74
N ILE A 166 2.64 2.76 -0.57
CA ILE A 166 2.50 3.71 -1.69
C ILE A 166 3.68 3.55 -2.65
N GLY A 167 4.90 3.41 -2.11
CA GLY A 167 6.12 3.18 -2.88
C GLY A 167 6.06 1.89 -3.69
N ALA A 168 5.75 0.76 -3.05
CA ALA A 168 5.66 -0.54 -3.71
C ALA A 168 4.58 -0.57 -4.81
N TYR A 169 3.40 -0.02 -4.54
CA TYR A 169 2.31 0.04 -5.51
C TYR A 169 2.63 0.97 -6.69
N GLY A 170 3.24 2.14 -6.42
CA GLY A 170 3.70 3.06 -7.46
C GLY A 170 4.80 2.47 -8.34
N LEU A 171 5.79 1.81 -7.72
CA LEU A 171 6.88 1.15 -8.42
C LEU A 171 6.39 -0.04 -9.25
N GLY A 172 5.50 -0.87 -8.70
CA GLY A 172 4.87 -1.98 -9.40
C GLY A 172 4.16 -1.53 -10.67
N TYR A 173 3.31 -0.51 -10.56
CA TYR A 173 2.59 0.04 -11.72
C TYR A 173 3.55 0.60 -12.79
N ARG A 174 4.58 1.35 -12.37
CA ARG A 174 5.56 1.92 -13.30
C ARG A 174 6.37 0.85 -14.02
N LEU A 175 6.77 -0.21 -13.32
CA LEU A 175 7.52 -1.33 -13.88
C LEU A 175 6.64 -2.19 -14.80
N GLY A 176 5.37 -2.39 -14.44
CA GLY A 176 4.37 -3.05 -15.29
C GLY A 176 4.13 -2.29 -16.59
N LEU A 177 4.00 -0.95 -16.51
CA LEU A 177 3.89 -0.10 -17.70
C LEU A 177 5.09 -0.23 -18.65
N ALA A 178 6.29 -0.45 -18.10
CA ALA A 178 7.51 -0.63 -18.87
C ALA A 178 7.75 -2.08 -19.34
N ASP A 179 6.84 -3.01 -19.03
CA ASP A 179 7.00 -4.45 -19.24
C ASP A 179 8.32 -5.00 -18.65
N LYS A 180 8.67 -4.52 -17.45
CA LYS A 180 9.87 -4.95 -16.72
C LYS A 180 9.45 -5.57 -15.41
N GLN A 181 9.96 -6.75 -15.08
CA GLN A 181 9.74 -7.36 -13.77
C GLN A 181 10.94 -7.10 -12.87
N ILE A 182 10.72 -7.05 -11.55
CA ILE A 182 11.82 -7.13 -10.57
C ILE A 182 12.64 -8.42 -10.77
N LYS A 183 12.02 -9.51 -11.22
CA LYS A 183 12.70 -10.77 -11.58
C LYS A 183 13.78 -10.58 -12.66
N THR A 184 13.55 -9.64 -13.59
CA THR A 184 14.51 -9.27 -14.64
C THR A 184 15.76 -8.60 -14.04
N PHE A 185 15.65 -7.87 -12.93
CA PHE A 185 16.79 -7.30 -12.21
C PHE A 185 17.64 -8.37 -11.51
N PHE A 186 17.03 -9.47 -11.06
CA PHE A 186 17.74 -10.62 -10.47
C PHE A 186 18.22 -11.64 -11.53
N GLY A 187 18.22 -11.27 -12.81
CA GLY A 187 18.68 -12.16 -13.90
C GLY A 187 17.78 -13.37 -14.17
N MET A 188 16.64 -13.48 -13.48
CA MET A 188 15.65 -14.51 -13.76
C MET A 188 14.90 -14.11 -15.02
N LYS A 189 15.15 -14.83 -16.11
CA LYS A 189 14.38 -14.66 -17.35
C LYS A 189 12.90 -14.85 -17.02
N PRO A 190 12.00 -13.93 -17.41
CA PRO A 190 10.58 -14.22 -17.35
C PRO A 190 10.36 -15.50 -18.14
N ALA A 191 9.68 -16.48 -17.55
CA ALA A 191 9.21 -17.64 -18.30
C ALA A 191 8.34 -17.06 -19.40
N LEU A 192 8.87 -17.06 -20.63
CA LEU A 192 8.14 -16.69 -21.82
C LEU A 192 6.88 -17.55 -21.82
N GLY A 193 5.74 -16.95 -21.49
CA GLY A 193 4.46 -17.56 -21.79
C GLY A 193 4.46 -17.87 -23.27
N GLU A 194 4.34 -19.15 -23.60
CA GLU A 194 4.13 -19.63 -24.96
C GLU A 194 2.95 -18.88 -25.58
N GLY A 195 3.22 -17.82 -26.33
CA GLY A 195 2.16 -17.00 -26.94
C GLY A 195 2.53 -15.55 -27.26
N ALA A 196 3.55 -14.96 -26.62
CA ALA A 196 3.97 -13.59 -26.94
C ALA A 196 4.86 -13.56 -28.20
N LYS A 197 4.23 -13.49 -29.38
CA LYS A 197 4.92 -13.16 -30.64
C LYS A 197 5.73 -11.87 -30.45
N LYS A 198 7.05 -11.95 -30.62
CA LYS A 198 7.95 -10.78 -30.74
C LYS A 198 7.33 -9.79 -31.74
N PRO A 199 7.27 -8.48 -31.44
CA PRO A 199 6.91 -7.51 -32.45
C PRO A 199 8.00 -7.53 -33.53
N THR A 200 7.61 -7.99 -34.71
CA THR A 200 8.42 -7.99 -35.92
C THR A 200 9.01 -6.59 -36.10
N GLN A 201 10.32 -6.46 -35.96
CA GLN A 201 11.05 -5.28 -36.39
C GLN A 201 10.77 -5.09 -37.88
N ARG A 202 9.90 -4.12 -38.21
CA ARG A 202 9.69 -3.67 -39.58
C ARG A 202 10.97 -2.93 -39.97
N LYS A 203 11.90 -3.64 -40.62
CA LYS A 203 13.01 -3.01 -41.34
C LYS A 203 12.40 -2.04 -42.36
N SER A 204 12.51 -0.74 -42.09
CA SER A 204 12.50 0.26 -43.14
C SER A 204 13.88 0.23 -43.78
N SER A 205 13.97 -0.25 -45.01
CA SER A 205 15.09 0.06 -45.88
C SER A 205 14.51 0.37 -47.25
N HIS A 206 14.78 1.62 -47.64
CA HIS A 206 14.79 2.14 -49.00
C HIS A 206 15.49 1.21 -49.98
#